data_AF-A0A962IUX9-F1
#
_entry.id   AF-A0A962IUX9-F1
#
_cell.length_a   1.000
_cell.length_b   1.000
_cell.length_c   1.000
_cell.angle_alpha   90.00
_cell.angle_beta   90.00
_cell.angle_gamma   90.00
#
_symmetry.space_group_name_H-M   'P 1'
#
loop_
_entity.id
_entity.type
_entity.pdbx_description
1 polymer ?
#
loop_
_entity_poly.entity_id
_entity_poly.type
_entity_poly.pdbx_seq_one_letter_code
_entity_poly.pdbx_strand_id
1 'polypeptide(L)'
;MSELKVYIDFKSPYAFIARDQTWQLEDDFGIEIDWYPLTLNIASYLGSAKKDDSGRVTENKRSPRQWAAVKYAYMDARRYATLRGLTLKGTQKIWDSSLAAIGLLWVKQQNRQALKTYMINT
;
A
#
# COMPACT_ATOMS: atom_id res chain seq x y z
N MET A 1 -20.54 -9.31 17.04
CA MET A 1 -19.80 -8.24 16.34
C MET A 1 -19.50 -8.75 14.93
N SER A 2 -19.80 -7.99 13.89
CA SER A 2 -19.51 -8.41 12.50
C SER A 2 -18.05 -8.07 12.17
N GLU A 3 -17.35 -9.02 11.55
CA GLU A 3 -15.94 -8.90 11.17
C GLU A 3 -15.81 -8.67 9.66
N LEU A 4 -14.91 -7.76 9.26
CA LEU A 4 -14.53 -7.54 7.87
C LEU A 4 -13.05 -7.89 7.68
N LYS A 5 -12.78 -8.93 6.89
CA LYS A 5 -11.42 -9.31 6.50
C LYS A 5 -10.89 -8.38 5.42
N VAL A 6 -9.77 -7.72 5.69
CA VAL A 6 -9.14 -6.76 4.77
C VAL A 6 -7.73 -7.22 4.43
N TYR A 7 -7.46 -7.32 3.13
CA TYR A 7 -6.15 -7.68 2.60
C TYR A 7 -5.39 -6.42 2.17
N ILE A 8 -4.15 -6.29 2.64
CA ILE A 8 -3.31 -5.13 2.36
C ILE A 8 -1.97 -5.53 1.73
N ASP A 9 -1.59 -4.83 0.66
CA ASP A 9 -0.21 -4.82 0.18
C ASP A 9 0.44 -3.48 0.51
N PHE A 10 1.46 -3.49 1.36
CA PHE A 10 2.17 -2.28 1.83
C PHE A 10 2.78 -1.46 0.69
N LYS A 11 3.09 -2.07 -0.47
CA LYS A 11 3.63 -1.33 -1.62
C LYS A 11 2.56 -0.76 -2.55
N SER A 12 1.27 -0.97 -2.24
CA SER A 12 0.16 -0.43 -3.03
C SER A 12 -0.12 1.04 -2.67
N PRO A 13 -0.07 1.97 -3.65
CA PRO A 13 -0.41 3.38 -3.39
C PRO A 13 -1.87 3.56 -2.97
N TYR A 14 -2.78 2.71 -3.48
CA TYR A 14 -4.20 2.77 -3.11
C TYR A 14 -4.44 2.24 -1.70
N ALA A 15 -3.69 1.22 -1.26
CA ALA A 15 -3.77 0.73 0.11
C ALA A 15 -3.36 1.82 1.12
N PHE A 16 -2.27 2.55 0.84
CA PHE A 16 -1.85 3.69 1.64
C PHE A 16 -2.96 4.74 1.81
N ILE A 17 -3.71 5.02 0.73
CA ILE A 17 -4.81 5.99 0.76
C ILE A 17 -6.05 5.43 1.46
N ALA A 18 -6.33 4.12 1.36
CA ALA A 18 -7.52 3.54 1.95
C ALA A 18 -7.38 3.26 3.46
N ARG A 19 -6.16 2.94 3.93
CA ARG A 19 -5.87 2.39 5.25
C ARG A 19 -6.58 3.09 6.41
N ASP A 20 -6.40 4.40 6.56
CA ASP A 20 -6.94 5.11 7.74
C ASP A 20 -8.47 5.15 7.70
N GLN A 21 -9.05 5.31 6.50
CA GLN A 21 -10.50 5.29 6.32
C GLN A 21 -11.07 3.89 6.56
N THR A 22 -10.31 2.83 6.24
CA THR A 22 -10.71 1.46 6.61
C THR A 22 -10.76 1.29 8.12
N TRP A 23 -9.79 1.82 8.87
CA TRP A 23 -9.86 1.85 10.34
C TRP A 23 -11.04 2.68 10.87
N GLN A 24 -11.39 3.78 10.20
CA GLN A 24 -12.52 4.63 10.60
C GLN A 24 -13.87 3.89 10.54
N LEU A 25 -14.00 2.86 9.68
CA LEU A 25 -15.21 2.05 9.61
C LEU A 25 -15.56 1.35 10.93
N GLU A 26 -14.57 1.10 11.79
CA GLU A 26 -14.82 0.52 13.12
C GLU A 26 -15.63 1.46 13.99
N ASP A 27 -15.27 2.74 13.98
CA ASP A 27 -15.93 3.78 14.76
C ASP A 27 -17.29 4.13 14.14
N ASP A 28 -17.36 4.19 12.81
CA ASP A 28 -18.57 4.60 12.08
C ASP A 28 -19.67 3.52 12.11
N PHE A 29 -19.30 2.24 12.11
CA PHE A 29 -20.24 1.13 11.92
C PHE A 29 -20.18 0.03 12.99
N GLY A 30 -19.25 0.10 13.95
CA GLY A 30 -19.10 -0.93 14.98
C GLY A 30 -18.68 -2.30 14.43
N ILE A 31 -18.02 -2.32 13.27
CA ILE A 31 -17.44 -3.53 12.68
C ILE A 31 -15.99 -3.70 13.14
N GLU A 32 -15.52 -4.95 13.25
CA GLU A 32 -14.10 -5.19 13.49
C GLU A 32 -13.38 -5.37 12.15
N ILE A 33 -12.34 -4.58 11.87
CA ILE A 33 -11.44 -4.84 10.74
C ILE A 33 -10.39 -5.87 11.16
N ASP A 34 -10.35 -6.97 10.41
CA ASP A 34 -9.39 -8.03 10.55
C ASP A 34 -8.38 -8.02 9.39
N TRP A 35 -7.15 -7.59 9.68
CA TRP A 35 -6.12 -7.31 8.67
C TRP A 35 -5.31 -8.56 8.27
N TYR A 36 -5.03 -8.69 6.98
CA TYR A 36 -4.19 -9.74 6.39
C TYR A 36 -3.22 -9.16 5.37
N PRO A 37 -1.97 -9.66 5.32
CA PRO A 37 -1.05 -9.23 4.29
C PRO A 37 -1.40 -9.90 2.95
N LEU A 38 -1.18 -9.16 1.87
CA LEU A 38 -1.24 -9.64 0.49
C LEU A 38 0.02 -9.16 -0.23
N THR A 39 0.76 -10.08 -0.85
CA THR A 39 1.93 -9.73 -1.64
C THR A 39 1.58 -9.80 -3.13
N LEU A 40 1.37 -8.65 -3.76
CA LEU A 40 1.11 -8.59 -5.19
C LEU A 40 2.39 -8.85 -5.98
N ASN A 41 2.28 -9.64 -7.05
CA ASN A 41 3.34 -9.82 -8.04
C ASN A 41 3.28 -8.68 -9.08
N ILE A 42 3.62 -7.46 -8.66
CA ILE A 42 3.54 -6.25 -9.52
C ILE A 42 4.34 -6.41 -10.80
N ALA A 43 5.51 -7.05 -10.71
CA ALA A 43 6.40 -7.20 -11.84
C ALA A 43 5.81 -8.07 -12.96
N SER A 44 4.99 -9.08 -12.65
CA SER A 44 4.44 -9.98 -13.66
C SER A 44 3.46 -9.29 -14.63
N TYR A 45 2.74 -8.26 -14.18
CA TYR A 45 1.72 -7.59 -15.00
C TYR A 45 2.10 -6.15 -15.40
N LEU A 46 2.86 -5.41 -14.58
CA LEU A 46 3.27 -4.02 -14.87
C LEU A 46 4.77 -3.86 -15.20
N GLY A 47 5.53 -4.95 -15.22
CA GLY A 47 6.98 -4.91 -15.36
C GLY A 47 7.66 -4.20 -14.18
N SER A 48 8.99 -4.26 -14.15
CA SER A 48 9.81 -3.58 -13.14
C SER A 48 10.58 -2.42 -13.73
N ALA A 49 10.88 -1.42 -12.90
CA ALA A 49 11.89 -0.43 -13.19
C ALA A 49 12.54 0.01 -11.88
N LYS A 50 13.77 0.51 -11.97
CA LYS A 50 14.51 1.09 -10.85
C LYS A 50 14.97 2.50 -11.21
N LYS A 51 14.95 3.39 -10.23
CA LYS A 51 15.49 4.74 -10.31
C LYS A 51 16.58 4.92 -9.25
N ASP A 52 17.55 5.77 -9.55
CA ASP A 52 18.48 6.28 -8.54
C ASP A 52 17.88 7.46 -7.75
N ASP A 53 18.66 8.01 -6.82
CA ASP A 53 18.24 9.13 -5.95
C ASP A 53 17.98 10.43 -6.73
N SER A 54 18.56 10.57 -7.93
CA SER A 54 18.29 11.69 -8.83
C SER A 54 16.97 11.53 -9.62
N GLY A 55 16.33 10.36 -9.51
CA GLY A 55 15.11 10.02 -10.24
C GLY A 55 15.37 9.47 -11.66
N ARG A 56 16.63 9.30 -12.06
CA ARG A 56 17.00 8.72 -13.36
C ARG A 56 16.73 7.22 -13.35
N VAL A 57 16.13 6.71 -14.43
CA VAL A 57 15.87 5.27 -14.57
C VAL A 57 17.18 4.54 -14.85
N THR A 58 17.53 3.58 -13.98
CA THR A 58 18.74 2.75 -14.06
C THR A 58 18.45 1.34 -14.57
N GLU A 59 17.23 0.85 -14.41
CA GLU A 59 16.77 -0.45 -14.93
C GLU A 59 15.34 -0.30 -15.46
N ASN A 60 15.03 -0.89 -16.61
CA ASN A 60 13.69 -0.86 -17.19
C ASN A 60 13.31 -2.18 -17.84
N LYS A 61 12.28 -2.83 -17.30
CA LYS A 61 11.60 -4.00 -17.88
C LYS A 61 10.12 -3.71 -18.16
N ARG A 62 9.75 -2.43 -18.35
CA ARG A 62 8.40 -2.00 -18.70
C ARG A 62 8.30 -1.68 -20.19
N SER A 63 7.23 -2.15 -20.80
CA SER A 63 6.78 -1.68 -22.12
C SER A 63 6.24 -0.24 -22.04
N PRO A 64 6.12 0.48 -23.18
CA PRO A 64 5.50 1.81 -23.21
C PRO A 64 4.09 1.83 -22.61
N ARG A 65 3.29 0.80 -22.89
CA ARG A 65 1.93 0.65 -22.33
C ARG A 65 1.96 0.48 -20.81
N GLN A 66 2.88 -0.32 -20.28
CA GLN A 66 3.05 -0.50 -18.83
C GLN A 66 3.50 0.81 -18.16
N TRP A 67 4.37 1.59 -18.81
CA TRP A 67 4.73 2.93 -18.33
C TRP A 67 3.54 3.87 -18.26
N ALA A 68 2.70 3.91 -19.30
CA ALA A 68 1.48 4.71 -19.29
C ALA A 68 0.54 4.29 -18.16
N ALA A 69 0.32 2.99 -17.98
CA ALA A 69 -0.52 2.45 -16.90
C ALA A 69 -0.01 2.82 -15.50
N VAL A 70 1.30 2.67 -15.23
CA VAL A 70 1.89 3.04 -13.94
C VAL A 70 1.80 4.55 -13.70
N LYS A 71 2.10 5.38 -14.70
CA LYS A 71 1.99 6.84 -14.58
C LYS A 71 0.56 7.27 -14.28
N TYR A 72 -0.41 6.69 -14.97
CA TYR A 72 -1.83 6.95 -14.74
C TYR A 72 -2.26 6.52 -13.34
N ALA A 73 -1.92 5.31 -12.90
CA ALA A 73 -2.26 4.82 -11.57
C ALA A 73 -1.69 5.73 -10.45
N TYR A 74 -0.44 6.20 -10.58
CA TYR A 74 0.11 7.16 -9.62
C TYR A 74 -0.54 8.54 -9.68
N MET A 75 -0.90 9.03 -10.88
CA MET A 75 -1.64 10.28 -11.03
C MET A 75 -3.00 10.21 -10.33
N ASP A 76 -3.75 9.13 -10.57
CA ASP A 76 -5.06 8.92 -9.96
C ASP A 76 -4.98 8.72 -8.44
N ALA A 77 -4.05 7.87 -7.96
CA ALA A 77 -3.82 7.71 -6.53
C ALA A 77 -3.46 9.04 -5.85
N ARG A 78 -2.62 9.88 -6.48
CA ARG A 78 -2.30 11.22 -5.94
C ARG A 78 -3.52 12.12 -5.85
N ARG A 79 -4.44 12.07 -6.82
CA ARG A 79 -5.69 12.83 -6.78
C ARG A 79 -6.48 12.50 -5.51
N TYR A 80 -6.65 11.22 -5.18
CA TYR A 80 -7.31 10.82 -3.93
C TYR A 80 -6.50 11.17 -2.67
N ALA A 81 -5.18 11.04 -2.71
CA ALA A 81 -4.32 11.46 -1.60
C ALA A 81 -4.48 12.96 -1.31
N THR A 82 -4.52 13.81 -2.34
CA THR A 82 -4.72 15.27 -2.19
C THR A 82 -6.07 15.61 -1.58
N LEU A 83 -7.15 14.92 -1.95
CA LEU A 83 -8.46 15.10 -1.31
C LEU A 83 -8.44 14.80 0.20
N ARG A 84 -7.46 14.03 0.66
CA ARG A 84 -7.25 13.68 2.07
C ARG A 84 -6.10 14.45 2.74
N GLY A 85 -5.48 15.42 2.07
CA GLY A 85 -4.30 16.13 2.60
C GLY A 85 -3.04 15.25 2.74
N LEU A 86 -2.99 14.10 2.07
CA LEU A 86 -1.86 13.17 2.10
C LEU A 86 -0.88 13.44 0.97
N THR A 87 0.41 13.20 1.22
CA THR A 87 1.47 13.25 0.20
C THR A 87 1.84 11.84 -0.24
N LEU A 88 1.55 11.48 -1.51
CA LEU A 88 1.96 10.20 -2.10
C LEU A 88 3.17 10.37 -3.04
N LYS A 89 4.33 9.91 -2.57
CA LYS A 89 5.58 9.91 -3.35
C LYS A 89 5.64 8.71 -4.31
N GLY A 90 6.35 8.88 -5.43
CA GLY A 90 6.64 7.76 -6.32
C GLY A 90 7.76 6.88 -5.74
N THR A 91 7.69 5.58 -5.95
CA THR A 91 8.76 4.66 -5.52
C THR A 91 9.94 4.62 -6.48
N GLN A 92 11.15 4.38 -5.95
CA GLN A 92 12.36 4.11 -6.75
C GLN A 92 12.30 2.74 -7.43
N LYS A 93 11.69 1.75 -6.81
CA LYS A 93 11.56 0.37 -7.30
C LYS A 93 10.37 -0.35 -6.67
N ILE A 94 10.07 -1.55 -7.13
CA ILE A 94 9.15 -2.44 -6.41
C ILE A 94 9.94 -2.95 -5.18
N TRP A 95 9.49 -2.57 -3.99
CA TRP A 95 10.10 -3.03 -2.74
C TRP A 95 9.56 -4.40 -2.34
N ASP A 96 10.39 -5.16 -1.62
CA ASP A 96 9.95 -6.35 -0.93
C ASP A 96 9.25 -5.94 0.38
N SER A 97 7.95 -6.23 0.46
CA SER A 97 7.09 -5.91 1.61
C SER A 97 6.98 -7.07 2.61
N SER A 98 7.75 -8.16 2.45
CA SER A 98 7.62 -9.37 3.27
C SER A 98 7.86 -9.11 4.76
N LEU A 99 8.85 -8.29 5.11
CA LEU A 99 9.10 -7.95 6.53
C LEU A 99 7.95 -7.16 7.14
N ALA A 100 7.36 -6.23 6.39
CA ALA A 100 6.17 -5.49 6.84
C ALA A 100 4.95 -6.41 7.01
N ALA A 101 4.77 -7.36 6.09
CA ALA A 101 3.73 -8.38 6.16
C ALA A 101 3.89 -9.30 7.39
N ILE A 102 5.11 -9.76 7.67
CA ILE A 102 5.41 -10.58 8.86
C ILE A 102 5.15 -9.77 10.13
N GLY A 103 5.58 -8.51 10.16
CA GLY A 103 5.32 -7.61 11.30
C GLY A 103 3.84 -7.41 11.56
N LEU A 104 3.02 -7.22 10.52
CA LEU A 104 1.56 -7.16 10.66
C LEU A 104 1.01 -8.43 11.33
N LEU A 105 1.42 -9.61 10.87
CA LEU A 105 0.93 -10.88 11.42
C LEU A 105 1.36 -11.07 12.87
N TRP A 106 2.60 -10.70 13.19
CA TRP A 106 3.14 -10.81 14.54
C TRP A 106 2.39 -9.85 15.49
N VAL A 107 2.31 -8.55 15.16
CA VAL A 107 1.67 -7.55 16.03
C VAL A 107 0.17 -7.84 16.22
N LYS A 108 -0.50 -8.31 15.15
CA LYS A 108 -1.90 -8.75 15.18
C LYS A 108 -2.17 -9.79 16.28
N GLN A 109 -1.22 -10.70 16.53
CA GLN A 109 -1.35 -11.72 17.59
C GLN A 109 -1.13 -11.17 19.00
N GLN A 110 -0.43 -10.03 19.13
CA GLN A 110 -0.05 -9.49 20.43
C GLN A 110 -1.05 -8.48 20.99
N ASN A 111 -1.39 -7.46 20.19
CA ASN A 111 -2.17 -6.33 20.68
C ASN A 111 -2.81 -5.53 19.53
N ARG A 112 -4.12 -5.32 19.63
CA ARG A 112 -4.92 -4.62 18.62
C ARG A 112 -4.56 -3.13 18.47
N GLN A 113 -4.31 -2.44 19.57
CA GLN A 113 -3.88 -1.04 19.52
C GLN A 113 -2.49 -0.89 18.90
N ALA A 114 -1.57 -1.80 19.24
CA ALA A 114 -0.26 -1.85 18.62
C ALA A 114 -0.37 -2.15 17.11
N LEU A 115 -1.32 -2.99 16.68
CA LEU A 115 -1.58 -3.26 15.27
C LEU A 115 -2.01 -1.98 14.53
N LYS A 116 -2.94 -1.20 15.09
CA LYS A 116 -3.37 0.08 14.50
C LYS A 116 -2.19 1.04 14.36
N THR A 117 -1.36 1.20 15.41
CA THR A 117 -0.15 2.03 15.36
C THR A 117 0.88 1.52 14.34
N TYR A 118 1.11 0.21 14.30
CA TYR A 118 2.02 -0.43 13.33
C TYR A 118 1.59 -0.13 11.90
N MET A 119 0.30 -0.33 11.61
CA MET A 119 -0.28 -0.10 10.30
C MET A 119 -0.20 1.36 9.86
N ILE A 120 -0.38 2.31 10.79
CA ILE A 120 -0.35 3.74 10.47
C ILE A 120 1.07 4.24 10.15
N ASN A 121 2.09 3.63 10.77
CA ASN A 121 3.49 4.07 10.68
C ASN A 121 4.38 3.23 9.74
N THR A 122 3.87 2.12 9.20
CA THR A 122 4.56 1.25 8.22
C THR A 122 4.10 1.60 6.80
#